data_AF-A0A7V8L4Q2-F1
#
_entry.id   AF-A0A7V8L4Q2-F1
#
_cell.length_a   1.000
_cell.length_b   1.000
_cell.length_c   1.000
_cell.angle_alpha   90.00
_cell.angle_beta   90.00
_cell.angle_gamma   90.00
#
_symmetry.space_group_name_H-M   'P 1'
#
loop_
_entity.id
_entity.type
_entity.pdbx_description
1 polymer ?
#
loop_
_entity_poly.entity_id
_entity_poly.type
_entity_poly.pdbx_seq_one_letter_code
_entity_poly.pdbx_strand_id
1 'polypeptide(L)'
;MLHDGKNILYVGRGDAPSRLGIHAETAGKSHLRQDIIFNNNLTKAEAKFLEQKIMDLNGGPLSVNKSTSLLNEIRSYSPNNPNAPIYDVAGHNTDWGSKILDDALSVLKGKGLWP
;
A
#
# COMPACT_ATOMS: atom_id res chain seq x y z
N MET A 1 5.02 0.21 -4.81
CA MET A 1 5.09 1.35 -3.87
C MET A 1 5.96 2.43 -4.50
N LEU A 2 5.66 3.71 -4.22
CA LEU A 2 6.47 4.85 -4.65
C LEU A 2 6.97 5.65 -3.44
N HIS A 3 8.21 6.15 -3.51
CA HIS A 3 8.85 6.91 -2.43
C HIS A 3 9.87 7.94 -2.97
N ASP A 4 10.20 8.94 -2.16
CA ASP A 4 11.23 9.96 -2.47
C ASP A 4 12.65 9.58 -1.97
N GLY A 5 12.78 8.38 -1.38
CA GLY A 5 14.01 7.92 -0.72
C GLY A 5 14.01 8.08 0.80
N LYS A 6 13.02 8.79 1.36
CA LYS A 6 12.84 8.96 2.81
C LYS A 6 11.41 8.61 3.25
N ASN A 7 10.42 9.09 2.51
CA ASN A 7 9.00 8.95 2.82
C ASN A 7 8.33 8.06 1.79
N ILE A 8 7.40 7.23 2.26
CA ILE A 8 6.44 6.57 1.38
C ILE A 8 5.44 7.61 0.91
N LEU A 9 5.29 7.72 -0.42
CA LEU A 9 4.39 8.67 -1.06
C LEU A 9 3.23 7.98 -1.75
N TYR A 10 3.34 6.69 -2.09
CA TYR A 10 2.23 5.97 -2.69
C TYR A 10 2.30 4.47 -2.41
N VAL A 11 1.16 3.90 -2.01
CA VAL A 11 0.99 2.45 -1.86
C VAL A 11 -0.07 1.98 -2.83
N GLY A 12 0.20 0.88 -3.51
CA GLY A 12 -0.66 0.37 -4.57
C GLY A 12 -0.60 -1.14 -4.68
N ARG A 13 -1.75 -1.77 -4.97
CA ARG A 13 -1.89 -3.20 -5.31
C ARG A 13 -2.28 -3.44 -6.78
N GLY A 14 -2.06 -4.64 -7.29
CA GLY A 14 -2.42 -5.05 -8.65
C GLY A 14 -1.32 -5.90 -9.26
N ASP A 15 -1.29 -6.02 -10.59
CA ASP A 15 -0.12 -6.56 -11.27
C ASP A 15 1.07 -5.62 -11.05
N ALA A 16 2.01 -6.04 -10.19
CA ALA A 16 3.08 -5.16 -9.72
C ALA A 16 3.95 -4.64 -10.88
N PRO A 17 4.48 -5.49 -11.79
CA PRO A 17 5.27 -5.01 -12.93
C PRO A 17 4.53 -4.02 -13.83
N SER A 18 3.30 -4.33 -14.23
CA SER A 18 2.53 -3.45 -15.12
C SER A 18 2.22 -2.11 -14.45
N ARG A 19 1.89 -2.11 -13.15
CA ARG A 19 1.65 -0.86 -12.41
C ARG A 19 2.90 0.00 -12.30
N LEU A 20 4.09 -0.58 -12.14
CA LEU A 20 5.33 0.18 -12.11
C LEU A 20 5.61 0.85 -13.48
N GLY A 21 5.34 0.14 -14.58
CA GLY A 21 5.41 0.71 -15.92
C GLY A 21 4.50 1.93 -16.08
N ILE A 22 3.23 1.80 -15.68
CA ILE A 22 2.27 2.92 -15.71
C ILE A 22 2.74 4.10 -14.85
N HIS A 23 3.24 3.83 -13.64
CA HIS A 23 3.70 4.89 -12.74
C HIS A 23 4.98 5.59 -13.22
N ALA A 24 5.84 4.90 -13.97
CA ALA A 24 7.01 5.50 -14.62
C ALA A 24 6.63 6.59 -15.62
N GLU A 25 5.45 6.50 -16.23
CA GLU A 25 4.96 7.44 -17.24
C GLU A 25 3.93 8.44 -16.67
N THR A 26 3.47 8.24 -15.44
CA THR A 26 2.45 9.09 -14.83
C THR A 26 3.05 10.40 -14.32
N ALA A 27 2.59 11.55 -14.83
CA ALA A 27 2.98 12.86 -14.32
C ALA A 27 2.75 12.97 -12.80
N GLY A 28 3.72 13.53 -12.07
CA GLY A 28 3.69 13.61 -10.61
C GLY A 28 4.08 12.31 -9.87
N LYS A 29 4.30 11.19 -10.58
CA LYS A 29 4.78 9.91 -10.02
C LYS A 29 6.03 9.37 -10.69
N SER A 30 6.27 9.74 -11.94
CA SER A 30 7.39 9.28 -12.77
C SER A 30 8.77 9.54 -12.18
N HIS A 31 8.91 10.59 -11.37
CA HIS A 31 10.16 10.97 -10.71
C HIS A 31 10.41 10.21 -9.39
N LEU A 32 9.43 9.43 -8.92
CA LEU A 32 9.53 8.70 -7.66
C LEU A 32 10.23 7.36 -7.85
N ARG A 33 10.96 6.95 -6.82
CA ARG A 33 11.56 5.61 -6.77
C ARG A 33 10.45 4.58 -6.62
N GLN A 34 10.62 3.45 -7.31
CA GLN A 34 9.61 2.40 -7.43
C GLN A 34 10.13 1.11 -6.84
N ASP A 35 9.31 0.48 -5.98
CA ASP A 35 9.67 -0.76 -5.31
C ASP A 35 8.49 -1.72 -5.21
N ILE A 36 8.78 -3.00 -5.37
CA ILE A 36 7.83 -4.09 -5.19
C ILE A 36 8.02 -4.67 -3.79
N ILE A 37 6.96 -4.65 -2.99
CA ILE A 37 6.94 -5.31 -1.67
C ILE A 37 6.62 -6.80 -1.85
N PHE A 38 5.61 -7.09 -2.68
CA PHE A 38 5.14 -8.43 -3.02
C PHE A 38 4.90 -8.51 -4.52
N ASN A 39 5.49 -9.51 -5.19
CA ASN A 39 5.39 -9.69 -6.64
C ASN A 39 4.30 -10.70 -6.99
N ASN A 40 3.05 -10.23 -7.09
CA ASN A 40 1.90 -11.02 -7.55
C ASN A 40 1.68 -12.35 -6.80
N ASN A 41 2.14 -12.45 -5.56
CA ASN A 41 2.09 -13.66 -4.73
C ASN A 41 1.08 -13.57 -3.57
N LEU A 42 0.26 -12.51 -3.57
CA LEU A 42 -0.82 -12.31 -2.61
C LEU A 42 -2.17 -12.46 -3.32
N THR A 43 -3.14 -13.01 -2.60
CA THR A 43 -4.53 -12.90 -2.98
C THR A 43 -4.95 -11.43 -3.04
N LYS A 44 -6.00 -11.14 -3.81
CA LYS A 44 -6.56 -9.78 -3.93
C LYS A 44 -6.90 -9.16 -2.57
N ALA A 45 -7.29 -10.00 -1.61
CA ALA A 45 -7.78 -9.55 -0.33
C ALA A 45 -6.63 -9.30 0.66
N GLU A 46 -5.58 -10.12 0.67
CA GLU A 46 -4.33 -9.84 1.39
C GLU A 46 -3.65 -8.57 0.86
N ALA A 47 -3.56 -8.41 -0.46
CA ALA A 47 -2.98 -7.22 -1.07
C ALA A 47 -3.76 -5.94 -0.71
N LYS A 48 -5.10 -6.02 -0.59
CA LYS A 48 -5.94 -4.92 -0.11
C LYS A 48 -5.69 -4.61 1.37
N PHE A 49 -5.63 -5.63 2.21
CA PHE A 49 -5.35 -5.49 3.64
C PHE A 49 -4.01 -4.78 3.85
N LEU A 50 -2.94 -5.24 3.19
CA LEU A 50 -1.61 -4.65 3.30
C LEU A 50 -1.53 -3.23 2.75
N GLU A 51 -2.10 -2.97 1.56
CA GLU A 51 -2.15 -1.63 0.96
C GLU A 51 -2.70 -0.62 1.98
N GLN A 52 -3.80 -0.99 2.62
CA GLN A 52 -4.46 -0.15 3.60
C GLN A 52 -3.68 -0.02 4.91
N LYS A 53 -3.16 -1.11 5.48
CA LYS A 53 -2.37 -1.07 6.71
C LYS A 53 -1.12 -0.20 6.56
N ILE A 54 -0.41 -0.34 5.43
CA ILE A 54 0.77 0.49 5.15
C ILE A 54 0.36 1.96 4.98
N MET A 55 -0.76 2.25 4.30
CA MET A 55 -1.26 3.63 4.21
C MET A 55 -1.60 4.21 5.58
N ASP A 56 -2.28 3.46 6.45
CA ASP A 56 -2.67 3.90 7.79
C ASP A 56 -1.44 4.20 8.66
N LEU A 57 -0.40 3.37 8.58
CA LEU A 57 0.89 3.60 9.24
C LEU A 57 1.61 4.87 8.76
N ASN A 58 1.27 5.37 7.57
CA ASN A 58 1.82 6.59 6.97
C ASN A 58 0.83 7.77 7.01
N GLY A 59 -0.10 7.76 7.97
CA GLY A 59 -1.03 8.87 8.24
C GLY A 59 -2.30 8.87 7.37
N GLY A 60 -2.55 7.81 6.60
CA GLY A 60 -3.75 7.63 5.78
C GLY A 60 -3.75 8.43 4.47
N PRO A 61 -4.71 8.19 3.57
CA PRO A 61 -4.75 8.82 2.25
C PRO A 61 -5.01 10.34 2.33
N LEU A 62 -4.55 11.06 1.30
CA LEU A 62 -4.66 12.51 1.14
C LEU A 62 -6.10 13.04 1.17
N SER A 63 -7.09 12.22 0.78
CA SER A 63 -8.50 12.61 0.88
C SER A 63 -9.00 12.71 2.31
N VAL A 64 -8.38 11.96 3.22
CA VAL A 64 -8.76 11.90 4.63
C VAL A 64 -7.86 12.79 5.48
N ASN A 65 -6.56 12.76 5.23
CA ASN A 65 -5.58 13.55 5.96
C ASN A 65 -4.79 14.43 4.98
N LYS A 66 -5.00 15.75 5.00
CA LYS A 66 -4.29 16.69 4.12
C LYS A 66 -2.83 16.92 4.51
N SER A 67 -2.42 16.48 5.70
CA SER A 67 -1.05 16.60 6.21
C SER A 67 -0.21 15.33 6.00
N THR A 68 -0.77 14.29 5.38
CA THR A 68 0.00 13.09 5.01
C THR A 68 0.98 13.37 3.87
N SER A 69 2.06 12.60 3.80
CA SER A 69 2.95 12.53 2.63
C SER A 69 2.36 11.71 1.48
N LEU A 70 1.30 10.93 1.74
CA LEU A 70 0.71 10.04 0.73
C LEU A 70 -0.03 10.81 -0.37
N LEU A 71 0.19 10.38 -1.60
CA LEU A 71 -0.53 10.80 -2.81
C LEU A 71 -1.78 9.94 -3.07
N ASN A 72 -2.03 8.91 -2.25
CA ASN A 72 -3.24 8.10 -2.33
C ASN A 72 -4.47 8.97 -2.04
N GLU A 73 -5.39 9.10 -2.99
CA GLU A 73 -6.62 9.87 -2.79
C GLU A 73 -7.78 9.04 -2.24
N ILE A 74 -7.67 7.72 -2.18
CA ILE A 74 -8.75 6.87 -1.69
C ILE A 74 -8.18 5.82 -0.75
N ARG A 75 -9.00 5.44 0.23
CA ARG A 75 -8.80 4.20 0.97
C ARG A 75 -9.12 3.01 0.08
N SER A 76 -8.48 1.88 0.34
CA SER A 76 -8.78 0.62 -0.35
C SER A 76 -10.18 0.10 0.02
N TYR A 77 -10.69 0.48 1.20
CA TYR A 77 -12.06 0.32 1.66
C TYR A 77 -12.78 1.68 1.72
N SER A 78 -14.01 1.77 1.22
CA SER A 78 -14.89 2.92 1.48
C SER A 78 -16.01 2.46 2.40
N PRO A 79 -16.37 3.21 3.47
CA PRO A 79 -17.54 2.88 4.29
C PRO A 79 -18.85 2.88 3.49
N ASN A 80 -18.87 3.49 2.31
CA ASN A 80 -20.01 3.46 1.38
C ASN A 80 -19.98 2.27 0.40
N ASN A 81 -19.01 1.36 0.53
CA ASN A 81 -18.98 0.12 -0.26
C ASN A 81 -19.65 -1.00 0.54
N PRO A 82 -20.81 -1.54 0.11
CA PRO A 82 -21.51 -2.61 0.83
C PRO A 82 -20.70 -3.90 0.94
N ASN A 83 -19.62 -4.04 0.17
CA ASN A 83 -18.70 -5.16 0.29
C ASN A 83 -17.57 -4.93 1.31
N ALA A 84 -17.48 -3.75 1.95
CA ALA A 84 -16.45 -3.41 2.92
C ALA A 84 -16.29 -4.43 4.07
N PRO A 85 -17.36 -5.01 4.64
CA PRO A 85 -17.25 -5.97 5.74
C PRO A 85 -16.64 -7.32 5.33
N ILE A 86 -16.74 -7.71 4.06
CA ILE A 86 -16.12 -8.95 3.53
C ILE A 86 -14.59 -8.81 3.42
N TYR A 87 -14.04 -7.62 3.73
CA TYR A 87 -12.64 -7.28 3.52
C TYR A 87 -11.82 -7.14 4.80
N ASP A 88 -12.48 -7.13 5.97
CA ASP A 88 -11.85 -7.57 7.22
C ASP A 88 -11.48 -9.07 7.13
N VAL A 89 -12.11 -9.79 6.19
CA VAL A 89 -12.06 -11.25 6.09
C VAL A 89 -10.72 -11.85 5.67
N ALA A 90 -9.88 -11.14 4.92
CA ALA A 90 -8.62 -11.71 4.47
C ALA A 90 -7.45 -11.59 5.44
N GLY A 91 -7.65 -10.88 6.55
CA GLY A 91 -6.83 -11.01 7.75
C GLY A 91 -7.31 -12.11 8.71
N HIS A 92 -8.28 -12.97 8.33
CA HIS A 92 -8.98 -13.88 9.26
C HIS A 92 -8.15 -14.98 9.91
N ASN A 93 -6.91 -15.16 9.50
CA ASN A 93 -5.91 -15.66 10.41
C ASN A 93 -5.13 -14.44 10.88
N THR A 94 -5.36 -13.98 12.12
CA THR A 94 -4.62 -12.87 12.72
C THR A 94 -3.12 -13.07 12.62
N ASP A 95 -2.66 -14.32 12.69
CA ASP A 95 -1.24 -14.69 12.62
C ASP A 95 -0.72 -14.59 11.18
N TRP A 96 -1.50 -14.97 10.17
CA TRP A 96 -1.12 -14.81 8.76
C TRP A 96 -1.15 -13.35 8.34
N GLY A 97 -2.19 -12.61 8.71
CA GLY A 97 -2.27 -11.16 8.50
C GLY A 97 -1.11 -10.42 9.15
N SER A 98 -0.76 -10.79 10.39
CA SER A 98 0.43 -10.28 11.08
C SER A 98 1.71 -10.67 10.35
N LYS A 99 1.83 -11.93 9.92
CA LYS A 99 3.01 -12.40 9.20
C LYS A 99 3.26 -11.65 7.89
N ILE A 100 2.25 -11.53 7.03
CA ILE A 100 2.41 -10.81 5.76
C ILE A 100 2.67 -9.33 5.99
N LEU A 101 2.15 -8.76 7.09
CA LEU A 101 2.46 -7.40 7.49
C LEU A 101 3.91 -7.30 7.95
N ASP A 102 4.39 -8.18 8.82
CA ASP A 102 5.78 -8.22 9.28
C ASP A 102 6.77 -8.41 8.11
N ASP A 103 6.44 -9.26 7.15
CA ASP A 103 7.21 -9.44 5.92
C ASP A 103 7.26 -8.14 5.11
N ALA A 104 6.10 -7.46 4.93
CA ALA A 104 6.04 -6.15 4.27
C ALA A 104 6.93 -5.12 4.98
N LEU A 105 6.82 -5.10 6.30
CA LEU A 105 7.49 -4.17 7.19
C LEU A 105 9.01 -4.39 7.19
N SER A 106 9.46 -5.64 7.12
CA SER A 106 10.87 -6.01 6.95
C SER A 106 11.45 -5.45 5.64
N VAL A 107 10.71 -5.55 4.53
CA VAL A 107 11.12 -4.96 3.24
C VAL A 107 11.27 -3.44 3.34
N LEU A 108 10.32 -2.76 4.01
CA LEU A 108 10.39 -1.30 4.20
C LEU A 108 11.58 -0.89 5.07
N LYS A 109 11.85 -1.61 6.17
CA LYS A 109 13.02 -1.38 7.03
C LYS A 109 14.33 -1.55 6.28
N GLY A 110 14.47 -2.63 5.50
CA GLY A 110 15.66 -2.88 4.69
C GLY A 110 15.94 -1.78 3.66
N LYS A 111 14.94 -0.95 3.35
CA LYS A 111 15.03 0.20 2.43
C LYS A 111 15.15 1.54 3.14
N GLY A 112 15.14 1.57 4.48
CA GLY A 112 15.15 2.82 5.25
C GLY A 112 13.85 3.62 5.16
N LEU A 113 12.74 2.98 4.79
CA LEU A 113 11.42 3.61 4.57
C LEU A 113 10.45 3.32 5.72
N TRP A 114 10.99 3.17 6.92
CA TRP A 114 10.22 2.89 8.12
C TRP A 114 9.69 4.20 8.74
N PRO A 115 8.41 4.25 9.17
CA PRO A 115 7.90 5.38 9.95
C PRO A 115 8.58 5.55 11.31
#